data_AF-A0A2K3KSS1-F1
#
_entry.id   AF-A0A2K3KSS1-F1
#
_cell.length_a   1.000
_cell.length_b   1.000
_cell.length_c   1.000
_cell.angle_alpha   90.00
_cell.angle_beta   90.00
_cell.angle_gamma   90.00
#
_symmetry.space_group_name_H-M   'P 1'
#
loop_
_entity.id
_entity.type
_entity.pdbx_description
1 polymer ?
#
loop_
_entity_poly.entity_id
_entity_poly.type
_entity_poly.pdbx_seq_one_letter_code
_entity_poly.pdbx_strand_id
1 'polypeptide(L)'
;VDMIAARRRENEYFANTPEYRHLAPRMGSVHLGKVLSKHLETVIKSRIPGLQSLISKTIIELETELNRIGRPIAADTGVSHFLLSFCFYK
;
A
#
# COMPACT_ATOMS: atom_id res chain seq x y z
N VAL A 1 -34.09 7.77 8.91
CA VAL A 1 -33.69 6.92 10.05
C VAL A 1 -32.71 7.71 10.89
N ASP A 2 -33.00 7.98 12.17
CA ASP A 2 -32.06 8.65 13.06
C ASP A 2 -31.03 7.64 13.58
N MET A 3 -29.82 7.74 13.05
CA MET A 3 -28.70 6.84 13.36
C MET A 3 -28.23 6.99 14.81
N ILE A 4 -28.37 8.18 15.41
CA ILE A 4 -27.99 8.43 16.80
C ILE A 4 -29.01 7.76 17.73
N ALA A 5 -30.30 7.94 17.45
CA ALA A 5 -31.37 7.29 18.21
C ALA A 5 -31.31 5.75 18.09
N ALA A 6 -30.96 5.21 16.92
CA ALA A 6 -30.77 3.77 16.74
C ALA A 6 -29.61 3.24 17.60
N ARG A 7 -28.47 3.94 17.62
CA ARG A 7 -27.28 3.55 18.38
C ARG A 7 -27.49 3.65 19.89
N ARG A 8 -28.25 4.64 20.34
CA ARG A 8 -28.66 4.75 21.74
C ARG A 8 -29.52 3.56 22.17
N ARG A 9 -30.54 3.21 21.37
CA ARG A 9 -31.38 2.03 21.63
C ARG A 9 -30.59 0.72 21.65
N GLU A 10 -29.64 0.57 20.74
CA GLU A 10 -28.73 -0.59 20.70
C GLU A 10 -27.91 -0.70 21.99
N ASN A 11 -27.32 0.39 22.46
CA ASN A 11 -26.55 0.41 23.72
C ASN A 11 -27.44 0.08 24.93
N GLU A 12 -28.63 0.68 25.00
CA GLU A 12 -29.60 0.42 26.08
C GLU A 12 -30.06 -1.04 26.08
N TYR A 13 -30.29 -1.63 24.90
CA TYR A 13 -30.65 -3.05 24.77
C TYR A 13 -29.58 -3.97 25.36
N PHE A 14 -28.31 -3.79 24.99
CA PHE A 14 -27.22 -4.63 25.49
C PHE A 14 -26.93 -4.40 26.97
N ALA A 15 -27.13 -3.19 27.50
CA ALA A 15 -26.91 -2.90 28.92
C ALA A 15 -28.04 -3.45 29.83
N ASN A 16 -29.28 -3.40 29.35
CA ASN A 16 -30.46 -3.70 30.17
C ASN A 16 -30.92 -5.15 30.08
N THR A 17 -30.56 -5.88 29.01
CA THR A 17 -30.92 -7.31 28.86
C THR A 17 -30.00 -8.17 29.74
N PRO A 18 -30.52 -8.88 30.77
CA PRO A 18 -29.70 -9.64 31.73
C PRO A 18 -28.74 -10.64 31.06
N GLU A 19 -29.21 -11.31 30.02
CA GLU A 19 -28.48 -12.33 29.27
C GLU A 19 -27.31 -11.74 28.48
N TYR A 20 -27.41 -10.49 28.03
CA TYR A 20 -26.38 -9.84 27.19
C TYR A 20 -25.56 -8.77 27.92
N ARG A 21 -25.92 -8.42 29.15
CA ARG A 21 -25.24 -7.38 29.94
C ARG A 21 -23.74 -7.61 30.07
N HIS A 22 -23.33 -8.87 30.26
CA HIS A 22 -21.92 -9.24 30.35
C HIS A 22 -21.15 -9.07 29.03
N LEU A 23 -21.85 -9.01 27.90
CA LEU A 23 -21.30 -8.80 26.56
C LEU A 23 -21.39 -7.35 26.11
N ALA A 24 -22.10 -6.47 26.81
CA ALA A 24 -22.33 -5.08 26.41
C ALA A 24 -21.06 -4.32 25.98
N PRO A 25 -19.87 -4.49 26.62
CA PRO A 25 -18.64 -3.83 26.18
C PRO A 25 -18.10 -4.31 24.82
N ARG A 26 -18.53 -5.48 24.35
CA ARG A 26 -18.06 -6.17 23.14
C ARG A 26 -19.15 -6.32 22.07
N MET A 27 -20.26 -5.60 22.21
CA MET A 27 -21.41 -5.70 21.31
C MET A 27 -21.73 -4.35 20.66
N GLY A 28 -22.64 -4.40 19.68
CA GLY A 28 -23.17 -3.25 18.98
C GLY A 28 -22.31 -2.71 17.85
N SER A 29 -22.94 -1.88 17.02
CA SER A 29 -22.36 -1.24 15.84
C SER A 29 -21.08 -0.43 16.16
N VAL A 30 -20.97 0.13 17.37
CA VAL A 30 -19.75 0.83 17.84
C VAL A 30 -18.57 -0.13 17.89
N HIS A 31 -18.76 -1.26 18.55
CA HIS A 31 -17.70 -2.23 18.77
C HIS A 31 -17.29 -2.86 17.43
N LEU A 32 -18.28 -3.24 16.62
CA LEU A 32 -18.05 -3.77 15.28
C LEU A 32 -17.23 -2.80 14.42
N GLY A 33 -17.61 -1.52 14.38
CA GLY A 33 -16.88 -0.50 13.63
C GLY A 33 -15.41 -0.39 14.08
N LYS A 34 -15.15 -0.40 15.39
CA LYS A 34 -13.78 -0.38 15.94
C LYS A 34 -12.98 -1.63 15.53
N VAL A 35 -13.58 -2.81 15.61
CA VAL A 35 -12.92 -4.08 15.24
C VAL A 35 -12.61 -4.10 13.75
N LEU A 36 -13.55 -3.71 12.90
CA LEU A 36 -13.35 -3.64 11.44
C LEU A 36 -12.25 -2.63 11.08
N SER A 37 -12.25 -1.44 11.69
CA SER A 37 -11.18 -0.45 11.46
C SER A 37 -9.81 -0.98 11.87
N LYS A 38 -9.71 -1.62 13.04
CA LYS A 38 -8.44 -2.23 13.50
C LYS A 38 -7.98 -3.36 12.58
N HIS A 39 -8.92 -4.19 12.11
CA HIS A 39 -8.62 -5.27 11.19
C HIS A 39 -8.11 -4.73 9.85
N LEU A 40 -8.80 -3.73 9.28
CA LEU A 40 -8.39 -3.08 8.04
C LEU A 40 -6.99 -2.45 8.17
N GLU A 41 -6.73 -1.73 9.25
CA GLU A 41 -5.42 -1.16 9.54
C GLU A 41 -4.32 -2.24 9.60
N THR A 42 -4.61 -3.37 10.25
CA THR A 42 -3.69 -4.51 10.35
C THR A 42 -3.38 -5.10 8.97
N VAL A 43 -4.41 -5.30 8.14
CA VAL A 43 -4.26 -5.81 6.78
C VAL A 43 -3.42 -4.85 5.93
N ILE A 44 -3.72 -3.55 5.96
CA ILE A 44 -2.95 -2.53 5.22
C ILE A 44 -1.48 -2.56 5.65
N LYS A 45 -1.20 -2.51 6.96
CA LYS A 45 0.17 -2.55 7.49
C LYS A 45 0.92 -3.82 7.09
N SER A 46 0.25 -4.97 7.08
CA SER A 46 0.85 -6.24 6.67
C SER A 46 1.21 -6.31 5.18
N ARG A 47 0.50 -5.55 4.33
CA ARG A 47 0.72 -5.55 2.87
C ARG A 47 1.82 -4.60 2.42
N ILE A 48 2.06 -3.51 3.14
CA ILE A 48 3.04 -2.48 2.77
C ILE A 48 4.44 -3.07 2.53
N PRO A 49 5.02 -3.93 3.40
CA PRO A 49 6.36 -4.50 3.17
C PRO A 49 6.44 -5.35 1.90
N GLY A 50 5.38 -6.10 1.57
CA GLY A 50 5.31 -6.89 0.34
C GLY A 50 5.28 -6.01 -0.91
N LEU A 51 4.55 -4.90 -0.87
CA LEU A 51 4.54 -3.91 -1.95
C LEU A 51 5.90 -3.23 -2.12
N GLN A 52 6.56 -2.86 -1.01
CA GLN A 52 7.90 -2.30 -1.04
C GLN A 52 8.90 -3.26 -1.68
N SER A 53 8.86 -4.54 -1.29
CA SER A 53 9.72 -5.58 -1.88
C SER A 53 9.46 -5.76 -3.38
N LEU A 54 8.19 -5.76 -3.81
CA LEU A 54 7.84 -5.87 -5.21
C LEU A 54 8.37 -4.67 -6.01
N ILE A 55 8.16 -3.45 -5.53
CA ILE A 55 8.66 -2.23 -6.17
C ILE A 55 10.20 -2.27 -6.29
N SER A 56 10.91 -2.59 -5.20
CA SER A 56 12.37 -2.69 -5.21
C SER A 56 12.87 -3.75 -6.21
N LYS A 57 12.21 -4.91 -6.26
CA LYS A 57 12.55 -5.97 -7.22
C LYS A 57 12.34 -5.52 -8.66
N THR A 58 11.20 -4.91 -8.97
CA THR A 58 10.91 -4.40 -10.31
C THR A 58 11.89 -3.30 -10.74
N ILE A 59 12.31 -2.41 -9.83
CA ILE A 59 13.36 -1.42 -10.12
C ILE A 59 14.66 -2.11 -10.53
N ILE A 60 15.12 -3.09 -9.75
CA ILE A 60 16.36 -3.83 -10.04
C ILE A 60 16.25 -4.54 -11.39
N GLU A 61 15.12 -5.21 -11.66
CA GLU A 61 14.90 -5.90 -12.94
C GLU A 61 14.99 -4.92 -14.12
N LEU A 62 14.33 -3.77 -14.03
CA LEU A 62 14.38 -2.73 -15.07
C LEU A 62 15.78 -2.14 -15.24
N GLU A 63 16.50 -1.87 -14.15
CA GLU A 63 17.89 -1.39 -14.21
C GLU A 63 18.82 -2.42 -14.86
N THR A 64 18.65 -3.70 -14.56
CA THR A 64 19.43 -4.77 -15.19
C THR A 64 19.13 -4.90 -16.68
N GLU A 65 17.87 -4.76 -17.08
CA GLU A 65 17.48 -4.80 -18.49
C GLU A 65 18.04 -3.59 -19.26
N LEU A 66 17.97 -2.39 -18.67
CA LEU A 66 18.54 -1.17 -19.24
C LEU A 66 20.07 -1.29 -19.40
N ASN A 67 20.76 -1.82 -18.39
CA ASN A 67 22.20 -2.05 -18.46
C ASN A 67 22.57 -3.03 -19.58
N ARG A 68 21.71 -4.00 -19.91
CA ARG A 68 21.92 -4.94 -21.03
C ARG A 68 21.75 -4.27 -22.39
N ILE A 69 20.82 -3.32 -22.52
CA ILE A 69 20.60 -2.54 -23.75
C ILE A 69 21.75 -1.54 -23.98
N GLY A 70 22.44 -1.16 -22.90
CA GLY A 70 23.55 -0.22 -22.91
C GLY A 70 23.12 1.14 -22.37
N ARG A 71 24.09 1.93 -21.90
CA ARG A 71 23.79 3.30 -21.49
C ARG A 71 23.47 4.14 -22.72
N PRO A 72 22.52 5.09 -22.64
CA PRO A 72 22.37 6.07 -23.70
C PRO A 72 23.74 6.69 -23.95
N ILE A 73 24.12 6.79 -25.22
CA ILE A 73 25.27 7.58 -25.64
C ILE A 73 24.96 9.00 -25.16
N ALA A 74 25.51 9.38 -24.02
CA ALA A 74 25.52 10.76 -23.62
C ALA A 74 26.08 11.53 -24.81
N ALA A 75 25.44 12.64 -25.17
CA ALA A 75 25.93 13.58 -26.15
C ALA A 75 27.19 14.30 -25.60
N ASP A 76 28.09 13.55 -24.98
CA ASP A 76 29.42 13.95 -24.65
C ASP A 76 30.11 14.12 -25.99
N THR A 77 30.61 15.33 -26.23
CA THR A 77 31.37 15.73 -27.42
C THR A 77 32.47 14.72 -27.80
N GLY A 78 32.91 13.88 -26.85
CA GLY A 78 33.82 12.77 -27.04
C GLY A 78 33.26 11.59 -27.86
N VAL A 79 31.96 11.27 -27.78
CA VAL A 79 31.38 10.16 -28.57
C VAL A 79 31.17 10.58 -30.02
N SER A 80 30.82 11.85 -30.27
CA SER A 80 30.86 12.43 -31.62
C SER A 80 32.28 12.35 -32.21
N HIS A 81 33.31 12.67 -31.43
CA HIS A 81 34.71 12.50 -31.86
C HIS A 81 35.09 11.04 -32.14
N PHE A 82 34.62 10.10 -31.32
CA PHE A 82 34.91 8.67 -31.48
C PHE A 82 34.20 8.09 -32.73
N LEU A 83 32.93 8.46 -32.94
CA LEU A 83 32.15 8.07 -34.12
C LEU A 83 32.67 8.74 -35.40
N LEU A 84 33.07 10.02 -35.36
CA LEU A 84 33.74 10.67 -36.49
C LEU A 84 35.07 9.97 -36.81
N SER A 85 35.88 9.66 -35.81
CA SER A 85 37.16 8.94 -36.03
C SER A 85 36.93 7.61 -36.75
N PHE A 86 35.94 6.83 -36.33
CA PHE A 86 35.63 5.54 -36.97
C PHE A 86 35.06 5.66 -38.39
N CYS A 87 34.32 6.73 -38.70
CA CYS A 87 33.69 6.93 -40.00
C CYS A 87 34.62 7.61 -41.03
N PHE A 88 35.61 8.40 -40.57
CA PHE A 88 36.56 9.12 -41.44
C PHE A 88 37.93 8.41 -41.62
N TYR A 89 38.26 7.39 -40.81
CA TYR A 89 39.49 6.57 -40.96
C TYR A 89 39.27 5.22 -41.67
N LYS A 90 38.19 5.09 -42.47
CA LYS A 90 38.02 3.98 -43.41
C LYS A 90 38.10 4.48 -44.85
#